data_AF-A0A8B9MDD8-F1
#
_entry.id   AF-A0A8B9MDD8-F1
#
_cell.length_a   1.000
_cell.length_b   1.000
_cell.length_c   1.000
_cell.angle_alpha   90.00
_cell.angle_beta   90.00
_cell.angle_gamma   90.00
#
_symmetry.space_group_name_H-M   'P 1'
#
loop_
_entity.id
_entity.type
_entity.pdbx_description
1 polymer ?
#
loop_
_entity_poly.entity_id
_entity_poly.type
_entity_poly.pdbx_seq_one_letter_code
_entity_poly.pdbx_strand_id
1 'polypeptide(L)' 'HRVSLTSWLWQHEFWLPPGITWQDMQESEDVHYPQPRDLLSVWGFLGIMLAVWVQKLALLSV' A
#
# COMPACT_ATOMS: atom_id res chain seq x y z
N HIS A 1 -15.10 13.95 -19.10
CA HIS A 1 -15.02 12.92 -18.04
C HIS A 1 -14.04 13.39 -16.98
N ARG A 2 -14.46 13.65 -15.73
CA ARG A 2 -13.51 13.86 -14.63
C ARG A 2 -13.15 12.50 -14.06
N VAL A 3 -12.02 11.94 -14.47
CA VAL A 3 -11.43 10.79 -13.77
C VAL A 3 -11.02 11.31 -12.39
N SER A 4 -11.44 10.64 -11.32
CA SER A 4 -10.99 11.02 -9.99
C SER A 4 -9.55 10.55 -9.80
N LEU A 5 -8.73 11.36 -9.13
CA LEU A 5 -7.35 10.99 -8.79
C LEU A 5 -7.29 9.64 -8.08
N THR A 6 -8.29 9.33 -7.26
CA THR A 6 -8.43 8.05 -6.59
C THR A 6 -8.66 6.89 -7.56
N SER A 7 -9.50 7.03 -8.59
CA SER A 7 -9.74 5.92 -9.53
C SER A 7 -8.54 5.70 -10.47
N TRP A 8 -7.81 6.76 -10.79
CA TRP A 8 -6.55 6.66 -11.54
C TRP A 8 -5.44 6.01 -10.70
N LEU A 9 -5.27 6.43 -9.44
CA LEU A 9 -4.27 5.89 -8.54
C LEU A 9 -4.51 4.40 -8.24
N TRP A 10 -5.77 3.98 -8.11
CA TRP A 10 -6.15 2.60 -7.79
C TRP A 10 -6.43 1.72 -9.01
N GLN A 11 -5.86 2.03 -10.17
CA GLN A 11 -5.92 1.13 -11.33
C GLN A 11 -5.22 -0.19 -11.01
N HIS A 12 -5.92 -1.31 -11.23
CA HIS A 12 -5.43 -2.65 -10.89
C HIS A 12 -4.14 -3.00 -11.65
N GLU A 13 -3.94 -2.51 -12.86
CA GLU A 13 -2.73 -2.77 -13.67
C GLU A 13 -1.41 -2.28 -13.03
N PHE A 14 -1.46 -1.27 -12.16
CA PHE A 14 -0.27 -0.76 -11.45
C PHE A 14 0.07 -1.55 -10.19
N TRP A 15 -0.94 -2.14 -9.54
CA TRP A 15 -0.81 -2.76 -8.22
C TRP A 15 -0.92 -4.28 -8.26
N LEU A 16 -1.60 -4.83 -9.26
CA LEU A 16 -1.98 -6.24 -9.34
C LEU A 16 -1.36 -6.89 -10.57
N PRO A 17 -1.08 -8.21 -10.51
CA PRO A 17 -0.69 -8.98 -11.68
C PRO A 17 -1.77 -8.91 -12.78
N PRO A 18 -1.38 -9.03 -14.06
CA PRO A 18 -2.34 -9.10 -15.16
C PRO A 18 -3.28 -10.29 -14.97
N GLY A 19 -4.59 -10.04 -15.12
CA GLY A 19 -5.63 -11.06 -14.96
C GLY A 19 -6.29 -11.09 -13.57
N ILE A 20 -5.91 -10.21 -12.65
CA ILE A 20 -6.55 -10.06 -11.33
C ILE A 20 -7.06 -8.64 -11.16
N THR A 21 -8.28 -8.48 -10.67
CA THR A 21 -8.89 -7.19 -10.38
C THR A 21 -9.13 -7.00 -8.89
N TRP A 22 -9.35 -5.76 -8.46
CA TRP A 22 -9.74 -5.46 -7.07
C TRP A 22 -11.08 -6.10 -6.66
N GLN A 23 -11.96 -6.41 -7.62
CA GLN A 23 -13.23 -7.07 -7.33
C GLN A 23 -13.02 -8.53 -6.92
N ASP A 24 -11.97 -9.18 -7.45
CA ASP A 24 -11.59 -10.55 -7.10
C ASP A 24 -10.98 -10.63 -5.69
N MET A 25 -10.46 -9.50 -5.19
CA MET A 25 -9.91 -9.36 -3.84
C MET A 25 -10.96 -8.98 -2.79
N GLN A 26 -12.24 -9.28 -3.03
CA GLN A 26 -13.25 -9.14 -1.99
C GLN A 26 -12.96 -10.12 -0.86
N GLU A 27 -13.02 -9.60 0.36
CA GLU A 27 -12.91 -10.39 1.58
C GLU A 27 -13.95 -11.52 1.55
N SER A 28 -13.44 -12.74 1.66
CA SER A 28 -14.26 -13.94 1.89
C SER A 28 -14.00 -14.41 3.31
N GLU A 29 -14.93 -15.16 3.91
CA GLU A 29 -14.83 -15.60 5.30
C GLU A 29 -13.53 -16.39 5.59
N ASP A 30 -12.96 -17.05 4.58
CA ASP A 30 -11.72 -17.83 4.70
C ASP A 30 -10.45 -17.07 4.25
N VAL A 31 -10.56 -15.98 3.49
CA VAL A 31 -9.40 -15.27 2.92
C VAL A 31 -9.57 -13.76 3.02
N HIS A 32 -8.70 -13.15 3.82
CA HIS A 32 -8.52 -11.70 3.87
C HIS A 32 -7.46 -11.25 2.87
N TYR A 33 -7.89 -10.49 1.87
CA TYR A 33 -7.00 -9.83 0.93
C TYR A 33 -6.73 -8.39 1.38
N PRO A 34 -5.49 -7.89 1.18
CA PRO A 34 -5.18 -6.51 1.49
C PRO A 34 -5.97 -5.56 0.59
N GLN A 35 -6.70 -4.63 1.19
CA GLN A 35 -7.50 -3.68 0.43
C GLN A 35 -6.63 -2.53 -0.09
N PRO A 36 -7.08 -1.80 -1.13
CA PRO A 36 -6.36 -0.63 -1.64
C PRO A 36 -5.95 0.36 -0.53
N ARG A 37 -6.82 0.59 0.45
CA ARG A 37 -6.54 1.45 1.61
C ARG A 37 -5.35 0.97 2.46
N ASP A 38 -5.11 -0.33 2.55
CA ASP A 38 -4.03 -0.89 3.36
C ASP A 38 -2.67 -0.63 2.69
N LEU A 39 -2.63 -0.47 1.37
CA LEU A 39 -1.42 -0.03 0.66
C LEU A 39 -0.99 1.37 1.11
N LEU A 40 -1.93 2.29 1.39
CA LEU A 40 -1.59 3.60 1.96
C LEU A 40 -0.99 3.47 3.36
N SER A 41 -1.53 2.55 4.17
CA SER A 41 -0.98 2.25 5.50
C SER A 41 0.46 1.76 5.40
N VAL A 42 0.78 0.92 4.40
CA VAL A 42 2.15 0.44 4.15
C VAL A 42 3.13 1.60 3.91
N TRP A 43 2.75 2.63 3.13
CA TRP A 43 3.60 3.81 2.93
C TRP A 43 3.85 4.58 4.22
N GLY A 44 2.83 4.71 5.08
CA GLY A 44 2.98 5.30 6.41
C GLY A 44 3.94 4.51 7.30
N PHE A 45 3.78 3.18 7.33
CA PHE A 45 4.67 2.28 8.07
C PHE A 45 6.12 2.34 7.57
N LEU A 46 6.33 2.38 6.25
CA LEU A 46 7.65 2.55 5.64
C LEU A 46 8.30 3.87 6.06
N GLY A 47 7.55 4.96 6.09
CA GLY A 47 8.04 6.26 6.55
C GLY A 47 8.47 6.24 8.02
N ILE A 48 7.67 5.63 8.90
CA ILE A 48 7.98 5.49 10.33
C ILE A 48 9.22 4.60 10.53
N MET A 49 9.27 3.45 9.84
CA MET A 49 10.42 2.54 9.88
C MET A 49 11.71 3.23 9.42
N LEU A 50 11.65 4.00 8.33
CA LEU A 50 12.78 4.78 7.84
C LEU A 50 13.21 5.84 8.86
N ALA A 51 12.27 6.56 9.47
CA ALA A 51 12.58 7.55 10.50
C ALA A 51 13.27 6.92 11.72
N VAL A 52 12.77 5.78 12.20
CA VAL A 52 13.39 5.02 13.30
C VAL A 52 14.78 4.53 12.90
N TRP A 53 14.94 4.02 11.68
CA TRP A 53 16.23 3.57 11.17
C TRP A 53 17.24 4.72 11.09
N VAL A 54 16.83 5.89 10.62
CA VAL A 54 17.66 7.11 10.57
C VAL A 54 18.05 7.58 11.98
N GLN A 55 17.12 7.57 12.93
CA GLN A 55 17.41 7.89 14.34
C GLN A 55 18.43 6.92 14.93
N LYS A 56 18.28 5.62 14.68
CA LYS A 56 19.22 4.60 15.14
C LYS A 56 20.59 4.76 14.49
N LEU A 57 20.65 5.09 13.20
CA LEU A 57 21.90 5.37 12.48
C LEU A 57 22.63 6.58 13.11
N ALA A 58 21.90 7.65 13.41
CA ALA A 58 22.46 8.84 14.06
C ALA A 58 23.00 8.52 15.47
N LEU A 59 22.30 7.69 16.24
CA LEU A 59 22.73 7.25 17.58
C LEU A 59 23.96 6.34 17.55
N LEU A 60 24.17 5.57 16.47
CA LEU A 60 25.37 4.73 16.29
C LEU A 60 26.59 5.52 15.79
N SER A 61 26.38 6.75 15.32
CA SER A 61 27.45 7.64 14.83
C SER A 61 28.01 8.58 15.91
N VAL A 62 27.48 8.52 17.14
CA VAL A 62 27.92 9.26 18.34
C VAL A 62 28.57 8.29 19.32
#